data_AF-F5Z1W4-F1
#
_entry.id   AF-F5Z1W4-F1
#
_cell.length_a   1.000
_cell.length_b   1.000
_cell.length_c   1.000
_cell.angle_alpha   90.00
_cell.angle_beta   90.00
_cell.angle_gamma   90.00
#
_symmetry.space_group_name_H-M   'P 1'
#
loop_
_entity.id
_entity.type
_entity.pdbx_description
1 polymer ?
#
loop_
_entity_poly.entity_id
_entity_poly.type
_entity_poly.pdbx_seq_one_letter_code
_entity_poly.pdbx_strand_id
1 'polypeptide(L)'
;MNRSSDLMVVAALKEWACTSCSGTGHLLIMEDAGPLCLPCSDLGHLEFLPSGDAAMTRRAKKASRLSAVVVRWSRSRKRYERQGILVEPWAIERAEQECLSDAEVRERRRARDAIRRGDEDERFAAEFADAIRSQFPGCPADRAGAIARHAATRGSGRVGRSAAGRAFDPQAVRLAVAASVRHTDTDYDVLLMAGVGREAARLRVHDHVEDVLANWRSRHLR
;
A
#
# COMPACT_ATOMS: atom_id res chain seq x y z
N MET A 1 24.29 15.69 1.43
CA MET A 1 24.93 15.50 2.75
C MET A 1 24.27 14.33 3.45
N ASN A 2 25.09 13.49 4.08
CA ASN A 2 24.83 12.13 4.51
C ASN A 2 23.47 11.96 5.22
N ARG A 3 22.62 11.04 4.72
CA ARG A 3 21.38 10.63 5.41
C ARG A 3 21.81 9.86 6.66
N SER A 4 22.06 10.57 7.75
CA SER A 4 22.16 9.95 9.08
C SER A 4 20.96 9.03 9.20
N SER A 5 21.19 7.76 9.52
CA SER A 5 20.11 6.86 9.94
C SER A 5 19.26 7.61 10.97
N ASP A 6 17.95 7.68 10.70
CA ASP A 6 17.03 8.33 11.63
C ASP A 6 17.19 7.65 13.00
N LEU A 7 17.34 8.42 14.07
CA LEU A 7 17.31 7.90 15.44
C LEU A 7 16.02 7.11 15.62
N MET A 8 16.10 5.93 16.24
CA MET A 8 14.96 5.04 16.43
C MET A 8 14.61 4.95 17.91
N VAL A 9 13.39 5.34 18.25
CA VAL A 9 12.83 5.23 19.60
C VAL A 9 11.74 4.15 19.59
N VAL A 10 11.76 3.27 20.57
CA VAL A 10 10.82 2.17 20.71
C VAL A 10 9.75 2.55 21.72
N ALA A 11 8.48 2.44 21.32
CA ALA A 11 7.36 2.47 22.24
C ALA A 11 7.28 1.14 22.99
N ALA A 12 7.48 1.19 24.30
CA ALA A 12 7.58 0.04 25.18
C ALA A 12 6.25 -0.74 25.22
N LEU A 13 6.34 -2.08 25.15
CA LEU A 13 5.21 -2.99 25.35
C LEU A 13 5.21 -3.66 26.73
N LYS A 14 6.34 -3.58 27.44
CA LYS A 14 6.59 -4.20 28.74
C LYS A 14 7.31 -3.18 29.62
N GLU A 15 7.30 -3.43 30.92
CA GLU A 15 8.14 -2.70 31.87
C GLU A 15 9.62 -2.86 31.52
N TRP A 16 10.37 -1.80 31.78
CA TRP A 16 11.81 -1.72 31.55
C TRP A 16 12.37 -0.64 32.47
N ALA A 17 13.68 -0.68 32.72
CA ALA A 17 14.39 0.32 33.51
C ALA A 17 15.57 0.88 32.71
N CYS A 18 15.77 2.18 32.78
CA CYS A 18 16.87 2.89 32.15
C CYS A 18 18.21 2.44 32.74
N THR A 19 19.16 2.05 31.89
CA THR A 19 20.50 1.63 32.35
C THR A 19 21.25 2.74 33.09
N SER A 20 20.97 4.01 32.78
CA SER A 20 21.65 5.16 33.39
C SER A 20 21.02 5.60 34.73
N CYS A 21 19.70 5.77 34.77
CA CYS A 21 19.01 6.37 35.93
C CYS A 21 18.04 5.43 36.64
N SER A 22 17.88 4.18 36.19
CA SER A 22 16.89 3.21 36.68
C SER A 22 15.41 3.65 36.56
N GLY A 23 15.13 4.78 35.89
CA GLY A 23 13.77 5.25 35.62
C GLY A 23 13.04 4.40 34.57
N THR A 24 11.72 4.60 34.45
CA THR A 24 10.85 3.87 33.50
C THR A 24 10.17 4.84 32.54
N GLY A 25 9.37 4.33 31.59
CA GLY A 25 8.58 5.18 30.71
C GLY A 25 7.90 4.45 29.56
N HIS A 26 7.22 5.19 28.68
CA HIS A 26 6.54 4.64 27.51
C HIS A 26 7.43 4.57 26.25
N LEU A 27 8.55 5.30 26.26
CA LEU A 27 9.48 5.40 25.15
C LEU A 27 10.90 5.13 25.65
N LEU A 28 11.66 4.36 24.87
CA LEU A 28 13.07 4.08 25.14
C LEU A 28 13.88 4.13 23.85
N ILE A 29 15.17 4.42 23.96
CA ILE A 29 16.14 4.17 22.90
C ILE A 29 16.98 2.95 23.30
N MET A 30 17.31 2.11 22.33
CA MET A 30 18.21 0.98 22.55
C MET A 30 19.63 1.42 22.20
N GLU A 31 20.53 1.37 23.19
CA GLU A 31 21.98 1.50 22.99
C GLU A 31 22.67 0.17 23.34
N ASP A 32 23.98 0.09 23.09
CA ASP A 32 24.78 -1.12 23.36
C ASP A 32 24.73 -1.54 24.84
N ALA A 33 24.71 -0.56 25.75
CA ALA A 33 24.62 -0.80 27.20
C ALA A 33 23.20 -1.16 27.69
N GLY A 34 22.19 -1.10 26.82
CA GLY A 34 20.79 -1.38 27.15
C GLY A 34 19.87 -0.19 26.90
N PRO A 35 18.64 -0.24 27.42
CA PRO A 35 17.63 0.78 27.15
C PRO A 35 17.89 2.07 27.94
N LEU A 36 17.76 3.22 27.29
CA LEU A 36 17.81 4.54 27.92
C LEU A 36 16.48 5.27 27.78
N CYS A 37 16.13 6.07 28.80
CA CYS A 37 15.02 7.00 28.73
C CYS A 37 15.39 8.25 27.93
N LEU A 38 14.38 8.94 27.40
CA LEU A 38 14.61 10.12 26.56
C LEU A 38 15.51 11.17 27.22
N PRO A 39 15.37 11.51 28.53
CA PRO A 39 16.30 12.44 29.18
C PRO A 39 17.75 11.94 29.21
N CYS A 40 17.99 10.66 29.52
CA CYS A 40 19.34 10.09 29.57
C CYS A 40 19.99 9.95 28.19
N SER A 41 19.20 10.01 27.12
CA SER A 41 19.69 9.96 25.73
C SER A 41 19.63 11.33 25.03
N ASP A 42 19.55 12.42 25.79
CA ASP A 42 19.43 13.81 25.29
C ASP A 42 18.20 14.09 24.38
N LEU A 43 17.20 13.21 24.38
CA LEU A 43 15.94 13.36 23.63
C LEU A 43 14.77 13.87 24.47
N GLY A 44 14.99 14.15 25.77
CA GLY A 44 13.94 14.54 26.71
C GLY A 44 13.24 15.87 26.39
N HIS A 45 13.83 16.70 25.53
CA HIS A 45 13.28 17.97 25.06
C HIS A 45 12.42 17.84 23.79
N LEU A 46 12.29 16.63 23.23
CA LEU A 46 11.48 16.39 22.04
C LEU A 46 10.06 15.98 22.42
N GLU A 47 9.11 16.43 21.62
CA GLU A 47 7.69 16.09 21.74
C GLU A 47 7.25 15.07 20.68
N PHE A 48 6.33 14.20 21.08
CA PHE A 48 5.83 13.14 20.22
C PHE A 48 4.71 13.65 19.31
N LEU A 49 4.99 13.67 18.01
CA LEU A 49 4.00 13.90 16.97
C LEU A 49 3.53 12.55 16.39
N PRO A 50 2.26 12.15 16.60
CA PRO A 50 1.74 10.89 16.07
C PRO A 50 1.72 10.88 14.54
N SER A 51 1.76 9.67 13.98
CA SER A 51 1.49 9.46 12.56
C SER A 51 0.01 9.72 12.24
N GLY A 52 -0.29 10.13 11.00
CA GLY A 52 -1.65 10.38 10.54
C GLY A 52 -1.71 11.47 9.48
N ASP A 53 -1.09 12.62 9.75
CA ASP A 53 -0.91 13.68 8.77
C ASP A 53 0.51 13.66 8.20
N ALA A 54 0.63 13.25 6.93
CA ALA A 54 1.91 13.18 6.23
C ALA A 54 2.49 14.57 5.91
N ALA A 55 1.67 15.62 5.80
CA ALA A 55 2.18 16.99 5.65
C ALA A 55 2.77 17.47 6.97
N MET A 56 2.02 17.32 8.07
CA MET A 56 2.45 17.70 9.41
C MET A 56 3.77 17.01 9.81
N THR A 57 3.83 15.68 9.74
CA THR A 57 5.03 14.92 10.13
C THR A 57 6.24 15.20 9.24
N ARG A 58 6.07 15.47 7.94
CA ARG A 58 7.19 15.86 7.06
C ARG A 58 7.68 17.28 7.34
N ARG A 59 6.78 18.22 7.60
CA ARG A 59 7.13 19.61 7.91
C ARG A 59 7.81 19.73 9.26
N ALA A 60 7.25 19.12 10.29
CA ALA A 60 7.83 19.12 11.62
C ALA A 60 9.22 18.48 11.62
N LYS A 61 9.39 17.32 10.95
CA LYS A 61 10.70 16.69 10.78
C LYS A 61 11.71 17.58 10.03
N LYS A 62 11.25 18.33 9.02
CA LYS A 62 12.11 19.22 8.23
C LYS A 62 12.53 20.47 9.01
N ALA A 63 11.63 21.01 9.84
CA ALA A 63 11.90 22.19 10.66
C ALA A 63 12.81 21.82 11.83
N SER A 64 12.55 20.70 12.50
CA SER A 64 13.31 20.23 13.66
C SER A 64 14.78 19.95 13.33
N ARG A 65 15.68 20.40 14.18
CA ARG A 65 17.13 20.12 14.09
C ARG A 65 17.43 18.69 14.52
N LEU A 66 16.73 18.21 15.54
CA LEU A 66 16.81 16.84 16.04
C LEU A 66 15.48 16.12 15.83
N SER A 67 15.51 14.87 15.39
CA SER A 67 14.29 14.07 15.28
C SER A 67 14.58 12.59 15.46
N ALA A 68 13.60 11.86 16.01
CA ALA A 68 13.65 10.41 16.11
C ALA A 68 12.35 9.78 15.60
N VAL A 69 12.44 8.64 14.92
CA VAL A 69 11.27 7.88 14.49
C VAL A 69 10.84 6.98 15.64
N VAL A 70 9.57 7.09 16.03
CA VAL A 70 9.00 6.22 17.05
C VAL A 70 8.39 5.00 16.39
N VAL A 71 8.78 3.82 16.83
CA VAL A 71 8.28 2.53 16.34
C VAL A 71 7.68 1.71 17.48
N ARG A 72 6.75 0.82 17.16
CA ARG A 72 6.16 -0.13 18.11
C ARG A 72 6.09 -1.51 17.48
N TRP A 73 6.39 -2.53 18.25
CA TRP A 73 6.27 -3.91 17.78
C TRP A 73 4.81 -4.31 17.58
N SER A 74 4.46 -4.76 16.38
CA SER A 74 3.15 -5.27 16.04
C SER A 74 3.14 -6.79 16.18
N ARG A 75 2.39 -7.31 17.17
CA ARG A 75 2.28 -8.76 17.40
C ARG A 75 1.58 -9.47 16.24
N SER A 76 0.57 -8.83 15.65
CA SER A 76 -0.20 -9.39 14.53
C SER A 76 0.62 -9.44 13.24
N ARG A 77 1.42 -8.40 12.96
CA ARG A 77 2.25 -8.32 11.74
C ARG A 77 3.69 -8.79 11.91
N LYS A 78 4.08 -9.19 13.14
CA LYS A 78 5.43 -9.65 13.53
C LYS A 78 6.56 -8.73 13.04
N ARG A 79 6.36 -7.42 13.15
CA ARG A 79 7.35 -6.40 12.74
C ARG A 79 7.16 -5.10 13.51
N TYR A 80 8.17 -4.23 13.51
CA TYR A 80 8.04 -2.86 13.98
C TYR A 80 7.21 -2.01 13.01
N GLU A 81 6.28 -1.25 13.56
CA GLU A 81 5.45 -0.30 12.83
C GLU A 81 5.72 1.11 13.33
N ARG A 82 5.92 2.04 12.41
CA ARG A 82 6.10 3.46 12.73
C ARG A 82 4.82 4.01 13.37
N GLN A 83 4.95 4.63 14.54
CA GLN A 83 3.85 5.25 15.27
C GLN A 83 3.81 6.76 15.11
N GLY A 84 4.96 7.39 14.86
CA GLY A 84 5.10 8.84 14.77
C GLY A 84 6.56 9.27 14.73
N ILE A 85 6.83 10.50 15.16
CA ILE A 85 8.18 11.05 15.32
C ILE A 85 8.27 11.86 16.62
N LEU A 86 9.47 11.91 17.20
CA LEU A 86 9.86 12.91 18.19
C LEU A 86 10.55 14.05 17.46
N VAL A 87 10.15 15.28 17.74
CA VAL A 87 10.68 16.52 17.13
C VAL A 87 10.63 17.64 18.17
N GLU A 88 11.35 18.73 17.92
CA GLU A 88 11.32 19.90 18.81
C GLU A 88 9.90 20.54 18.82
N PRO A 89 9.42 21.03 19.98
CA PRO A 89 8.07 21.60 20.09
C PRO A 89 7.79 22.73 19.10
N TRP A 90 8.73 23.67 18.94
CA TRP A 90 8.61 24.78 17.99
C TRP A 90 8.47 24.30 16.53
N ALA A 91 9.01 23.13 16.20
CA ALA A 91 8.91 22.55 14.86
C ALA A 91 7.51 21.98 14.61
N ILE A 92 6.82 21.50 15.66
CA ILE A 92 5.40 21.12 15.61
C ILE A 92 4.56 22.37 15.36
N GLU A 93 4.69 23.40 16.18
CA GLU A 93 3.93 24.66 16.06
C GLU A 93 4.08 25.30 14.67
N ARG A 94 5.32 25.37 14.17
CA ARG A 94 5.59 25.87 12.83
C ARG A 94 4.92 25.01 11.74
N ALA A 95 5.00 23.69 11.87
CA ALA A 95 4.38 22.77 10.92
C ALA A 95 2.85 22.91 10.91
N GLU A 96 2.24 23.12 12.08
CA GLU A 96 0.81 23.42 12.25
C GLU A 96 0.41 24.69 11.52
N GLN A 97 1.13 25.80 11.74
CA GLN A 97 0.88 27.08 11.07
C GLN A 97 1.00 26.95 9.54
N GLU A 98 2.04 26.27 9.06
CA GLU A 98 2.20 25.99 7.62
C GLU A 98 1.07 25.09 7.09
N CYS A 99 0.61 24.10 7.86
CA CYS A 99 -0.50 23.21 7.49
C CYS A 99 -1.84 23.91 7.42
N LEU A 100 -2.10 24.86 8.31
CA LEU A 100 -3.29 25.69 8.29
C LEU A 100 -3.27 26.66 7.10
N SER A 101 -2.13 27.30 6.82
CA SER A 101 -2.04 28.32 5.77
C SER A 101 -2.25 27.77 4.34
N ASP A 102 -1.96 26.49 4.10
CA ASP A 102 -2.09 25.87 2.79
C ASP A 102 -3.16 24.76 2.70
N ALA A 103 -3.99 24.61 3.75
CA ALA A 103 -5.00 23.55 3.83
C ALA A 103 -5.94 23.52 2.62
N GLU A 104 -6.53 24.66 2.26
CA GLU A 104 -7.47 24.76 1.13
C GLU A 104 -6.79 24.46 -0.21
N VAL A 105 -5.57 24.96 -0.41
CA VAL A 105 -4.80 24.71 -1.64
C VAL A 105 -4.49 23.22 -1.77
N ARG A 106 -4.10 22.56 -0.67
CA ARG A 106 -3.87 21.10 -0.64
C ARG A 106 -5.15 20.33 -0.90
N GLU A 107 -6.28 20.74 -0.35
CA GLU A 107 -7.57 20.10 -0.59
C GLU A 107 -8.01 20.22 -2.05
N ARG A 108 -7.97 21.43 -2.63
CA ARG A 108 -8.28 21.65 -4.05
C ARG A 108 -7.36 20.83 -4.97
N ARG A 109 -6.07 20.75 -4.65
CA ARG A 109 -5.13 19.92 -5.40
C ARG A 109 -5.47 18.43 -5.28
N ARG A 110 -5.81 17.94 -4.08
CA ARG A 110 -6.23 16.55 -3.86
C ARG A 110 -7.50 16.22 -4.65
N ALA A 111 -8.49 17.11 -4.65
CA ALA A 111 -9.72 16.94 -5.41
C ALA A 111 -9.45 16.87 -6.93
N ARG A 112 -8.67 17.81 -7.47
CA ARG A 112 -8.26 17.81 -8.89
C ARG A 112 -7.48 16.56 -9.27
N ASP A 113 -6.54 16.15 -8.42
CA ASP A 113 -5.76 14.93 -8.64
C ASP A 113 -6.64 13.67 -8.54
N ALA A 114 -7.68 13.66 -7.70
CA ALA A 114 -8.62 12.55 -7.63
C ALA A 114 -9.43 12.42 -8.93
N ILE A 115 -9.93 13.54 -9.46
CA ILE A 115 -10.61 13.58 -10.76
C ILE A 115 -9.68 13.07 -11.87
N ARG A 116 -8.47 13.66 -11.99
CA ARG A 116 -7.50 13.24 -13.00
C ARG A 116 -7.16 11.74 -12.92
N ARG A 117 -7.02 11.20 -11.71
CA ARG A 117 -6.78 9.76 -11.51
C ARG A 117 -7.97 8.90 -11.91
N GLY A 118 -9.20 9.37 -11.68
CA GLY A 118 -10.42 8.75 -12.17
C GLY A 118 -10.41 8.66 -13.70
N ASP A 119 -10.15 9.78 -14.38
CA ASP A 119 -10.10 9.83 -15.84
C ASP A 119 -8.97 8.96 -16.43
N GLU A 120 -7.81 8.90 -15.77
CA GLU A 120 -6.73 7.97 -16.12
C GLU A 120 -7.14 6.50 -15.94
N ASP A 121 -7.89 6.19 -14.89
CA ASP A 121 -8.31 4.82 -14.59
C ASP A 121 -9.40 4.35 -15.56
N GLU A 122 -10.32 5.24 -15.94
CA GLU A 122 -11.34 4.99 -16.96
C GLU A 122 -10.72 4.78 -18.34
N ARG A 123 -9.80 5.66 -18.77
CA ARG A 123 -9.08 5.51 -20.04
C ARG A 123 -8.30 4.20 -20.10
N PHE A 124 -7.56 3.88 -19.04
CA PHE A 124 -6.84 2.62 -18.96
C PHE A 124 -7.79 1.41 -19.03
N ALA A 125 -8.94 1.45 -18.35
CA ALA A 125 -9.91 0.38 -18.42
C ALA A 125 -10.52 0.24 -19.83
N ALA A 126 -10.75 1.34 -20.55
CA ALA A 126 -11.22 1.30 -21.93
C ALA A 126 -10.17 0.64 -22.85
N GLU A 127 -8.92 1.10 -22.81
CA GLU A 127 -7.82 0.55 -23.61
C GLU A 127 -7.53 -0.93 -23.28
N PHE A 128 -7.60 -1.31 -22.00
CA PHE A 128 -7.43 -2.72 -21.61
C PHE A 128 -8.60 -3.58 -22.11
N ALA A 129 -9.83 -3.06 -22.12
CA ALA A 129 -10.98 -3.76 -22.68
C ALA A 129 -10.87 -3.91 -24.20
N ASP A 130 -10.33 -2.91 -24.91
CA ASP A 130 -9.99 -3.02 -26.33
C ASP A 130 -8.95 -4.12 -26.56
N ALA A 131 -7.87 -4.15 -25.79
CA ALA A 131 -6.85 -5.19 -25.89
C ALA A 131 -7.44 -6.60 -25.65
N ILE A 132 -8.35 -6.76 -24.69
CA ILE A 132 -9.09 -8.01 -24.48
C ILE A 132 -9.91 -8.36 -25.72
N ARG A 133 -10.71 -7.43 -26.26
CA ARG A 133 -11.56 -7.69 -27.43
C ARG A 133 -10.73 -8.02 -28.68
N SER A 134 -9.56 -7.42 -28.84
CA SER A 134 -8.64 -7.75 -29.93
C SER A 134 -8.04 -9.15 -29.78
N GLN A 135 -7.65 -9.54 -28.56
CA GLN A 135 -7.06 -10.86 -28.30
C GLN A 135 -8.10 -11.99 -28.21
N PHE A 136 -9.32 -11.67 -27.78
CA PHE A 136 -10.42 -12.58 -27.50
C PHE A 136 -11.71 -12.05 -28.14
N PRO A 137 -11.85 -12.11 -29.48
CA PRO A 137 -13.00 -11.53 -30.19
C PRO A 137 -14.35 -12.17 -29.84
N GLY A 138 -14.38 -13.38 -29.28
CA GLY A 138 -15.59 -14.03 -28.78
C GLY A 138 -15.97 -13.66 -27.33
N CYS A 139 -15.15 -12.86 -26.64
CA CYS A 139 -15.46 -12.38 -25.30
C CYS A 139 -16.57 -11.32 -25.33
N PRO A 140 -17.66 -11.47 -24.55
CA PRO A 140 -18.71 -10.44 -24.48
C PRO A 140 -18.17 -9.06 -24.07
N ALA A 141 -18.69 -8.00 -24.68
CA ALA A 141 -18.17 -6.64 -24.49
C ALA A 141 -18.29 -6.15 -23.03
N ASP A 142 -19.40 -6.49 -22.37
CA ASP A 142 -19.64 -6.23 -20.95
C ASP A 142 -18.66 -7.00 -20.05
N ARG A 143 -18.38 -8.26 -20.40
CA ARG A 143 -17.38 -9.11 -19.72
C ARG A 143 -15.98 -8.55 -19.86
N ALA A 144 -15.55 -8.19 -21.06
CA ALA A 144 -14.26 -7.53 -21.31
C ALA A 144 -14.15 -6.22 -20.51
N GLY A 145 -15.21 -5.41 -20.47
CA GLY A 145 -15.27 -4.18 -19.67
C GLY A 145 -15.17 -4.45 -18.16
N ALA A 146 -15.83 -5.50 -17.65
CA ALA A 146 -15.74 -5.88 -16.25
C ALA A 146 -14.32 -6.32 -15.86
N ILE A 147 -13.68 -7.16 -16.68
CA ILE A 147 -12.29 -7.62 -16.48
C ILE A 147 -11.34 -6.42 -16.46
N ALA A 148 -11.50 -5.48 -17.40
CA ALA A 148 -10.65 -4.32 -17.50
C ALA A 148 -10.78 -3.37 -16.29
N ARG A 149 -12.01 -3.06 -15.85
CA ARG A 149 -12.23 -2.27 -14.61
C ARG A 149 -11.62 -2.97 -13.40
N HIS A 150 -11.79 -4.28 -13.32
CA HIS A 150 -11.22 -5.09 -12.25
C HIS A 150 -9.67 -5.07 -12.29
N ALA A 151 -9.06 -5.11 -13.48
CA ALA A 151 -7.61 -5.01 -13.66
C ALA A 151 -7.06 -3.59 -13.38
N ALA A 152 -7.87 -2.55 -13.61
CA ALA A 152 -7.53 -1.14 -13.40
C ALA A 152 -7.49 -0.69 -11.93
N THR A 153 -8.08 -1.48 -11.01
CA THR A 153 -8.22 -1.11 -9.60
C THR A 153 -6.87 -0.87 -8.92
N ARG A 154 -6.64 0.34 -8.41
CA ARG A 154 -5.38 0.75 -7.77
C ARG A 154 -5.10 0.02 -6.44
N GLY A 155 -3.83 -0.05 -6.04
CA GLY A 155 -3.40 -0.46 -4.69
C GLY A 155 -3.53 -1.95 -4.35
N SER A 156 -3.93 -2.79 -5.31
CA SER A 156 -4.27 -4.20 -5.07
C SER A 156 -3.24 -5.21 -5.60
N GLY A 157 -2.14 -4.74 -6.24
CA GLY A 157 -1.11 -5.62 -6.80
C GLY A 157 -1.54 -6.39 -8.06
N ARG A 158 -2.60 -5.96 -8.74
CA ARG A 158 -3.18 -6.63 -9.91
C ARG A 158 -2.33 -6.49 -11.17
N VAL A 159 -2.42 -7.51 -12.03
CA VAL A 159 -1.67 -7.61 -13.30
C VAL A 159 -1.80 -6.35 -14.16
N GLY A 160 -2.99 -5.76 -14.26
CA GLY A 160 -3.22 -4.55 -15.06
C GLY A 160 -2.36 -3.34 -14.70
N ARG A 161 -1.83 -3.26 -13.47
CA ARG A 161 -0.98 -2.14 -13.03
C ARG A 161 0.51 -2.47 -12.98
N SER A 162 0.89 -3.70 -13.32
CA SER A 162 2.29 -4.07 -13.61
C SER A 162 2.78 -3.33 -14.86
N ALA A 163 4.11 -3.28 -15.07
CA ALA A 163 4.68 -2.71 -16.30
C ALA A 163 4.11 -3.38 -17.56
N ALA A 164 4.02 -4.72 -17.56
CA ALA A 164 3.44 -5.49 -18.66
C ALA A 164 1.94 -5.20 -18.85
N GLY A 165 1.17 -5.10 -17.76
CA GLY A 165 -0.24 -4.74 -17.83
C GLY A 165 -0.50 -3.33 -18.36
N ARG A 166 0.37 -2.37 -18.04
CA ARG A 166 0.32 -0.99 -18.58
C ARG A 166 0.72 -0.90 -20.04
N ALA A 167 1.57 -1.82 -20.51
CA ALA A 167 1.93 -1.95 -21.91
C ALA A 167 0.91 -2.77 -22.72
N PHE A 168 -0.18 -3.23 -22.08
CA PHE A 168 -1.16 -4.14 -22.68
C PHE A 168 -0.51 -5.39 -23.28
N ASP A 169 0.53 -5.89 -22.61
CA ASP A 169 1.24 -7.10 -23.03
C ASP A 169 0.26 -8.26 -23.22
N PRO A 170 0.29 -8.98 -24.36
CA PRO A 170 -0.67 -10.04 -24.65
C PRO A 170 -0.72 -11.15 -23.58
N GLN A 171 0.38 -11.45 -22.90
CA GLN A 171 0.38 -12.44 -21.83
C GLN A 171 -0.22 -11.87 -20.54
N ALA A 172 0.04 -10.60 -20.23
CA ALA A 172 -0.59 -9.91 -19.11
C ALA A 172 -2.12 -9.80 -19.30
N VAL A 173 -2.58 -9.50 -20.52
CA VAL A 173 -4.00 -9.48 -20.88
C VAL A 173 -4.61 -10.87 -20.72
N ARG A 174 -3.98 -11.92 -21.29
CA ARG A 174 -4.41 -13.31 -21.11
C ARG A 174 -4.53 -13.70 -19.64
N LEU A 175 -3.53 -13.38 -18.82
CA LEU A 175 -3.54 -13.72 -17.39
C LEU A 175 -4.68 -13.03 -16.63
N ALA A 176 -5.01 -11.79 -16.98
CA ALA A 176 -6.14 -11.08 -16.40
C ALA A 176 -7.48 -11.73 -16.78
N VAL A 177 -7.66 -12.11 -18.05
CA VAL A 177 -8.85 -12.81 -18.53
C VAL A 177 -8.95 -14.19 -17.87
N ALA A 178 -7.87 -14.98 -17.87
CA ALA A 178 -7.80 -16.29 -17.24
C ALA A 178 -8.13 -16.23 -15.74
N ALA A 179 -7.65 -15.21 -15.04
CA ALA A 179 -8.01 -15.00 -13.64
C ALA A 179 -9.51 -14.73 -13.47
N SER A 180 -10.11 -13.89 -14.32
CA SER A 180 -11.55 -13.65 -14.28
C SER A 180 -12.37 -14.91 -14.57
N VAL A 181 -11.98 -15.67 -15.59
CA VAL A 181 -12.65 -16.92 -15.97
C VAL A 181 -12.59 -17.91 -14.81
N ARG A 182 -11.42 -18.09 -14.22
CA ARG A 182 -11.24 -18.95 -13.05
C ARG A 182 -12.22 -18.62 -11.92
N HIS A 183 -12.40 -17.34 -11.60
CA HIS A 183 -13.22 -16.91 -10.46
C HIS A 183 -14.73 -16.88 -10.75
N THR A 184 -15.15 -16.68 -12.00
CA THR A 184 -16.59 -16.55 -12.33
C THR A 184 -17.16 -17.79 -12.98
N ASP A 185 -16.37 -18.47 -13.80
CA ASP A 185 -16.83 -19.50 -14.73
C ASP A 185 -16.46 -20.91 -14.23
N THR A 186 -15.83 -21.04 -13.05
CA THR A 186 -15.43 -22.34 -12.48
C THR A 186 -15.70 -22.42 -10.98
N ASP A 187 -15.67 -23.64 -10.43
CA ASP A 187 -15.80 -23.92 -8.99
C ASP A 187 -14.57 -23.51 -8.15
N TYR A 188 -13.64 -22.73 -8.70
CA TYR A 188 -12.40 -22.35 -8.03
C TYR A 188 -12.64 -21.75 -6.63
N ASP A 189 -13.59 -20.83 -6.49
CA ASP A 189 -13.89 -20.20 -5.20
C ASP A 189 -14.52 -21.20 -4.22
N VAL A 190 -15.34 -22.14 -4.70
CA VAL A 190 -15.90 -23.23 -3.89
C VAL A 190 -14.78 -24.13 -3.36
N LEU A 191 -13.82 -24.49 -4.21
CA LEU A 191 -12.66 -25.29 -3.81
C LEU A 191 -11.82 -24.58 -2.73
N LEU A 192 -11.60 -23.27 -2.86
CA LEU A 192 -10.87 -22.49 -1.86
C LEU A 192 -11.62 -22.47 -0.52
N MET A 193 -12.94 -22.27 -0.55
CA MET A 193 -13.78 -22.28 0.66
C MET A 193 -13.83 -23.66 1.32
N ALA A 194 -13.73 -24.73 0.53
CA ALA A 194 -13.58 -26.11 1.03
C ALA A 194 -12.16 -26.44 1.56
N GLY A 195 -11.25 -25.46 1.60
CA GLY A 195 -9.90 -25.61 2.14
C GLY A 195 -8.88 -26.21 1.16
N VAL A 196 -9.21 -26.36 -0.12
CA VAL A 196 -8.26 -26.82 -1.14
C VAL A 196 -7.20 -25.74 -1.34
N GLY A 197 -5.92 -26.14 -1.32
CA GLY A 197 -4.80 -25.23 -1.56
C GLY A 197 -4.88 -24.59 -2.96
N ARG A 198 -4.49 -23.31 -3.07
CA ARG A 198 -4.63 -22.52 -4.30
C ARG A 198 -4.03 -23.18 -5.54
N GLU A 199 -2.88 -23.84 -5.40
CA GLU A 199 -2.22 -24.50 -6.53
C GLU A 199 -3.03 -25.71 -7.01
N ALA A 200 -3.47 -26.57 -6.09
CA ALA A 200 -4.33 -27.71 -6.40
C ALA A 200 -5.68 -27.25 -7.00
N ALA A 201 -6.27 -26.19 -6.46
CA ALA A 201 -7.50 -25.62 -7.00
C ALA A 201 -7.31 -25.07 -8.42
N ARG A 202 -6.18 -24.41 -8.71
CA ARG A 202 -5.84 -23.92 -10.07
C ARG A 202 -5.67 -25.07 -11.05
N LEU A 203 -4.97 -26.12 -10.67
CA LEU A 203 -4.78 -27.31 -11.52
C LEU A 203 -6.11 -27.96 -11.87
N ARG A 204 -7.03 -28.10 -10.91
CA ARG A 204 -8.34 -28.73 -11.13
C ARG A 204 -9.23 -27.99 -12.13
N VAL A 205 -9.16 -26.67 -12.16
CA VAL A 205 -10.00 -25.83 -13.05
C VAL A 205 -9.26 -25.40 -14.31
N HIS A 206 -7.98 -25.79 -14.46
CA HIS A 206 -7.10 -25.32 -15.53
C HIS A 206 -7.70 -25.56 -16.91
N ASP A 207 -8.12 -26.79 -17.19
CA ASP A 207 -8.58 -27.18 -18.51
C ASP A 207 -9.87 -26.44 -18.88
N HIS A 208 -10.81 -26.29 -17.93
CA HIS A 208 -12.01 -25.49 -18.13
C HIS A 208 -11.68 -24.02 -18.44
N VAL A 209 -10.70 -23.43 -17.75
CA VAL A 209 -10.27 -22.06 -18.03
C VAL A 209 -9.69 -21.96 -19.44
N GLU A 210 -8.80 -22.86 -19.84
CA GLU A 210 -8.18 -22.83 -21.16
C GLU A 210 -9.21 -23.11 -22.29
N ASP A 211 -10.22 -23.96 -22.06
CA ASP A 211 -11.33 -24.18 -23.00
C ASP A 211 -12.13 -22.89 -23.27
N VAL A 212 -12.49 -22.15 -22.21
CA VAL A 212 -13.18 -20.86 -22.33
C VAL A 212 -12.30 -19.85 -23.08
N LEU A 213 -11.02 -19.76 -22.73
CA LEU A 213 -10.08 -18.86 -23.41
C LEU A 213 -9.92 -19.22 -24.90
N ALA A 214 -9.84 -20.51 -25.23
CA ALA A 214 -9.74 -20.99 -26.60
C ALA A 214 -11.00 -20.63 -27.40
N ASN A 215 -12.18 -20.85 -26.81
CA ASN A 215 -13.46 -20.48 -27.42
C ASN A 215 -13.53 -18.97 -27.69
N TRP A 216 -13.13 -18.12 -26.73
CA TRP A 216 -13.13 -16.67 -26.95
C TRP A 216 -12.06 -16.17 -27.93
N ARG A 217 -10.98 -16.93 -28.16
CA ARG A 217 -10.00 -16.63 -29.21
C ARG A 217 -10.53 -16.94 -30.60
N SER A 218 -11.28 -18.03 -30.74
CA SER A 218 -11.97 -18.36 -31.99
C SER A 218 -13.18 -17.43 -32.17
N ARG A 219 -13.21 -16.66 -33.25
CA ARG A 219 -14.31 -15.76 -33.57
C ARG A 219 -15.56 -16.55 -33.98
N HIS A 220 -16.26 -17.16 -33.03
CA HIS A 220 -17.59 -17.70 -33.29
C HIS A 220 -18.63 -16.60 -33.08
N LEU A 221 -18.90 -15.87 -34.16
CA LEU A 221 -20.22 -15.26 -34.34
C LEU A 221 -21.24 -16.40 -34.22
N ARG A 222 -21.94 -16.47 -33.10
CA ARG A 222 -23.28 -17.07 -33.04
C ARG A 222 -24.29 -15.93 -33.08
#